data_AF-A0A2N5A355-F1
#
_entry.id   AF-A0A2N5A355-F1
#
_cell.length_a   1.000
_cell.length_b   1.000
_cell.length_c   1.000
_cell.angle_alpha   90.00
_cell.angle_beta   90.00
_cell.angle_gamma   90.00
#
_symmetry.space_group_name_H-M   'P 1'
#
loop_
_entity.id
_entity.type
_entity.pdbx_description
1 polymer ?
#
loop_
_entity_poly.entity_id
_entity_poly.type
_entity_poly.pdbx_seq_one_letter_code
_entity_poly.pdbx_strand_id
1 'polypeptide(L)'
;SILANIYASALKKNHIEANTRLNLGNREIIIPALQSGEIDIVPEYLGALLNFYNGKTEATSQQAVSAELAQALPADFTLLNPAPATSITAWAVRAETAEKYHLRTLSDLKPVAPQLVIGGPPELAVRALGLPGLKRVYGLEFKAVKSLDMGGPLTRLALNSGKIDVATV
;
A
#
# COMPACT_ATOMS: atom_id res chain seq x y z
N SER A 1 -5.80 -8.31 10.25
CA SER A 1 -6.51 -7.11 9.76
C SER A 1 -7.70 -6.82 10.65
N ILE A 2 -7.80 -5.59 11.18
CA ILE A 2 -8.98 -5.17 11.97
C ILE A 2 -10.23 -5.15 11.07
N LEU A 3 -10.10 -4.63 9.84
CA LEU A 3 -11.21 -4.53 8.89
C LEU A 3 -11.82 -5.90 8.59
N ALA A 4 -11.01 -6.92 8.29
CA ALA A 4 -11.53 -8.27 8.02
C ALA A 4 -12.38 -8.82 9.18
N ASN A 5 -11.98 -8.57 10.42
CA ASN A 5 -12.75 -8.97 11.61
C ASN A 5 -14.05 -8.17 11.78
N ILE A 6 -14.08 -6.89 11.36
CA ILE A 6 -15.30 -6.08 11.33
C ILE A 6 -16.30 -6.66 10.33
N TYR A 7 -15.86 -6.98 9.10
CA TYR A 7 -16.71 -7.61 8.08
C TYR A 7 -17.25 -8.96 8.56
N ALA A 8 -16.39 -9.85 9.06
CA ALA A 8 -16.82 -11.16 9.54
C ALA A 8 -17.81 -11.06 10.70
N SER A 9 -17.59 -10.11 11.64
CA SER A 9 -18.53 -9.86 12.74
C SER A 9 -19.88 -9.34 12.25
N ALA A 10 -19.88 -8.45 11.26
CA ALA A 10 -21.11 -7.92 10.67
C ALA A 10 -21.92 -9.00 9.94
N LEU A 11 -21.26 -9.91 9.21
CA LEU A 11 -21.90 -11.05 8.55
C LEU A 11 -22.49 -12.02 9.57
N LYS A 12 -21.72 -12.39 10.60
CA LYS A 12 -22.19 -13.28 11.68
C LYS A 12 -23.39 -12.73 12.43
N LYS A 13 -23.43 -11.42 12.67
CA LYS A 13 -24.58 -10.75 13.29
C LYS A 13 -25.86 -10.87 12.45
N ASN A 14 -25.72 -11.06 11.14
CA ASN A 14 -26.83 -11.31 10.22
C ASN A 14 -27.00 -12.81 9.90
N HIS A 15 -26.49 -13.70 10.75
CA HIS A 15 -26.60 -15.15 10.63
C HIS A 15 -25.94 -15.74 9.36
N ILE A 16 -24.97 -15.02 8.77
CA ILE A 16 -24.14 -15.53 7.68
C ILE A 16 -22.85 -16.08 8.28
N GLU A 17 -22.52 -17.34 7.97
CA GLU A 17 -21.23 -17.91 8.38
C GLU A 17 -20.08 -17.18 7.70
N ALA A 18 -19.07 -16.78 8.47
CA ALA A 18 -17.92 -16.05 7.97
C ALA A 18 -16.64 -16.44 8.73
N ASN A 19 -15.58 -16.70 7.98
CA ASN A 19 -14.25 -16.97 8.54
C ASN A 19 -13.25 -15.96 7.98
N THR A 20 -12.22 -15.63 8.76
CA THR A 20 -11.19 -14.68 8.32
C THR A 20 -9.93 -15.44 7.91
N ARG A 21 -9.45 -15.15 6.69
CA ARG A 21 -8.09 -15.50 6.26
C ARG A 21 -7.24 -14.24 6.32
N LEU A 22 -6.38 -14.14 7.32
CA LEU A 22 -5.56 -12.97 7.57
C LEU A 22 -4.19 -13.12 6.91
N ASN A 23 -3.57 -11.98 6.58
CA ASN A 23 -2.18 -11.90 6.12
C ASN A 23 -1.89 -12.68 4.82
N LEU A 24 -2.85 -12.70 3.87
CA LEU A 24 -2.69 -13.37 2.57
C LEU A 24 -1.56 -12.77 1.70
N GLY A 25 -1.18 -11.53 1.94
CA GLY A 25 -0.07 -10.87 1.23
C GLY A 25 -0.52 -9.64 0.47
N ASN A 26 0.08 -9.42 -0.70
CA ASN A 26 -0.17 -8.27 -1.56
C ASN A 26 -1.28 -8.54 -2.59
N ARG A 27 -1.61 -7.53 -3.40
CA ARG A 27 -2.70 -7.58 -4.39
C ARG A 27 -2.48 -8.67 -5.46
N GLU A 28 -1.24 -8.96 -5.80
CA GLU A 28 -0.88 -10.02 -6.75
C GLU A 28 -1.28 -11.42 -6.25
N ILE A 29 -1.45 -11.60 -4.94
CA ILE A 29 -1.95 -12.84 -4.33
C ILE A 29 -3.45 -12.75 -4.05
N ILE A 30 -3.88 -11.62 -3.49
CA ILE A 30 -5.27 -11.42 -3.05
C ILE A 30 -6.25 -11.38 -4.22
N ILE A 31 -5.91 -10.72 -5.32
CA ILE A 31 -6.83 -10.56 -6.45
C ILE A 31 -7.13 -11.92 -7.11
N PRO A 32 -6.13 -12.76 -7.46
CA PRO A 32 -6.41 -14.11 -7.94
C PRO A 32 -7.20 -14.98 -6.96
N ALA A 33 -6.94 -14.87 -5.65
CA ALA A 33 -7.69 -15.60 -4.63
C ALA A 33 -9.17 -15.18 -4.56
N LEU A 34 -9.46 -13.89 -4.81
CA LEU A 34 -10.83 -13.39 -4.91
C LEU A 34 -11.50 -13.87 -6.21
N GLN A 35 -10.79 -13.86 -7.34
CA GLN A 35 -11.31 -14.34 -8.63
C GLN A 35 -11.60 -15.86 -8.62
N SER A 36 -10.76 -16.64 -7.93
CA SER A 36 -10.94 -18.09 -7.84
C SER A 36 -12.02 -18.51 -6.85
N GLY A 37 -12.55 -17.59 -6.04
CA GLY A 37 -13.46 -17.89 -4.93
C GLY A 37 -12.77 -18.52 -3.72
N GLU A 38 -11.44 -18.46 -3.62
CA GLU A 38 -10.72 -18.85 -2.39
C GLU A 38 -11.03 -17.90 -1.23
N ILE A 39 -11.31 -16.63 -1.55
CA ILE A 39 -11.89 -15.63 -0.64
C ILE A 39 -13.08 -14.95 -1.32
N ASP A 40 -14.09 -14.57 -0.53
CA ASP A 40 -15.31 -13.93 -1.05
C ASP A 40 -15.27 -12.40 -0.94
N ILE A 41 -14.58 -11.88 0.08
CA ILE A 41 -14.58 -10.45 0.43
C ILE A 41 -13.18 -10.05 0.89
N VAL A 42 -12.70 -8.90 0.40
CA VAL A 42 -11.48 -8.27 0.89
C VAL A 42 -11.69 -6.77 1.12
N PRO A 43 -11.27 -6.22 2.28
CA PRO A 43 -11.19 -4.78 2.47
C PRO A 43 -10.09 -4.20 1.57
N GLU A 44 -10.44 -3.21 0.74
CA GLU A 44 -9.53 -2.56 -0.18
C GLU A 44 -9.56 -1.02 -0.09
N TYR A 45 -8.50 -0.41 -0.60
CA TYR A 45 -8.26 1.02 -0.66
C TYR A 45 -8.38 1.50 -2.10
N LEU A 46 -9.42 2.30 -2.38
CA LEU A 46 -9.83 2.69 -3.72
C LEU A 46 -8.68 3.17 -4.63
N GLY A 47 -7.87 4.13 -4.18
CA GLY A 47 -6.80 4.71 -5.00
C GLY A 47 -5.67 3.72 -5.29
N ALA A 48 -5.31 2.89 -4.31
CA ALA A 48 -4.27 1.87 -4.49
C ALA A 48 -4.75 0.72 -5.39
N LEU A 49 -6.02 0.33 -5.28
CA LEU A 49 -6.64 -0.66 -6.15
C LEU A 49 -6.79 -0.13 -7.58
N LEU A 50 -7.22 1.13 -7.75
CA LEU A 50 -7.26 1.76 -9.06
C LEU A 50 -5.86 1.85 -9.68
N ASN A 51 -4.83 2.21 -8.92
CA ASN A 51 -3.46 2.23 -9.44
C ASN A 51 -2.95 0.83 -9.83
N PHE A 52 -3.42 -0.22 -9.14
CA PHE A 52 -3.09 -1.60 -9.49
C PHE A 52 -3.65 -1.99 -10.86
N TYR A 53 -4.91 -1.64 -11.16
CA TYR A 53 -5.51 -1.92 -12.48
C TYR A 53 -5.13 -0.90 -13.56
N ASN A 54 -4.96 0.36 -13.18
CA ASN A 54 -4.62 1.48 -14.05
C ASN A 54 -3.51 2.33 -13.43
N GLY A 55 -2.26 1.91 -13.63
CA GLY A 55 -1.09 2.62 -13.13
C GLY A 55 -0.87 4.03 -13.69
N LYS A 56 -1.67 4.44 -14.70
CA LYS A 56 -1.61 5.76 -15.34
C LYS A 56 -2.72 6.71 -14.89
N THR A 57 -3.59 6.28 -13.98
CA THR A 57 -4.67 7.14 -13.46
C THR A 57 -4.10 8.44 -12.86
N GLU A 58 -4.84 9.54 -13.06
CA GLU A 58 -4.60 10.82 -12.39
C GLU A 58 -5.73 11.14 -11.39
N ALA A 59 -6.70 10.23 -11.22
CA ALA A 59 -7.80 10.41 -10.29
C ALA A 59 -7.30 10.46 -8.84
N THR A 60 -7.71 11.51 -8.14
CA THR A 60 -7.32 11.75 -6.74
C THR A 60 -8.50 11.97 -5.80
N SER A 61 -9.65 12.42 -6.31
CA SER A 61 -10.87 12.55 -5.51
C SER A 61 -11.58 11.20 -5.38
N GLN A 62 -12.22 10.94 -4.24
CA GLN A 62 -12.95 9.68 -4.02
C GLN A 62 -13.96 9.41 -5.13
N GLN A 63 -14.68 10.43 -5.60
CA GLN A 63 -15.65 10.30 -6.68
C GLN A 63 -15.00 9.89 -8.01
N ALA A 64 -13.91 10.57 -8.41
CA ALA A 64 -13.20 10.23 -9.66
C ALA A 64 -12.58 8.83 -9.58
N VAL A 65 -11.94 8.50 -8.46
CA VAL A 65 -11.34 7.17 -8.24
C VAL A 65 -12.41 6.08 -8.30
N SER A 66 -13.58 6.29 -7.68
CA SER A 66 -14.65 5.30 -7.69
C SER A 66 -15.23 5.10 -9.10
N ALA A 67 -15.37 6.19 -9.87
CA ALA A 67 -15.87 6.14 -11.23
C ALA A 67 -14.91 5.42 -12.18
N GLU A 68 -13.61 5.70 -12.12
CA GLU A 68 -12.61 4.99 -12.92
C GLU A 68 -12.47 3.53 -12.49
N LEU A 69 -12.50 3.26 -11.18
CA LEU A 69 -12.38 1.90 -10.67
C LEU A 69 -13.56 1.02 -11.09
N ALA A 70 -14.78 1.56 -11.13
CA ALA A 70 -15.95 0.85 -11.65
C ALA A 70 -15.80 0.43 -13.13
N GLN A 71 -14.97 1.12 -13.92
CA GLN A 71 -14.66 0.75 -15.30
C GLN A 71 -13.48 -0.22 -15.40
N ALA A 72 -12.55 -0.17 -14.45
CA ALA A 72 -11.33 -0.97 -14.45
C ALA A 72 -11.49 -2.33 -13.77
N LEU A 73 -12.50 -2.49 -12.90
CA LEU A 73 -12.74 -3.73 -12.17
C LEU A 73 -13.20 -4.87 -13.10
N PRO A 74 -12.72 -6.10 -12.87
CA PRO A 74 -13.30 -7.30 -13.47
C PRO A 74 -14.82 -7.39 -13.25
N ALA A 75 -15.55 -7.92 -14.23
CA ALA A 75 -17.02 -7.96 -14.20
C ALA A 75 -17.60 -8.84 -13.08
N ASP A 76 -16.81 -9.80 -12.60
CA ASP A 76 -17.09 -10.68 -11.47
C ASP A 76 -16.89 -9.98 -10.11
N PHE A 77 -16.33 -8.77 -10.08
CA PHE A 77 -16.11 -8.02 -8.85
C PHE A 77 -17.16 -6.94 -8.62
N THR A 78 -17.63 -6.83 -7.38
CA THR A 78 -18.52 -5.75 -6.94
C THR A 78 -17.80 -4.86 -5.95
N LEU A 79 -17.70 -3.57 -6.27
CA LEU A 79 -17.23 -2.55 -5.33
C LEU A 79 -18.35 -2.17 -4.37
N LEU A 80 -18.14 -2.34 -3.07
CA LEU A 80 -19.07 -1.92 -2.03
C LEU A 80 -18.90 -0.44 -1.66
N ASN A 81 -19.83 0.08 -0.86
CA ASN A 81 -19.80 1.48 -0.40
C ASN A 81 -18.49 1.79 0.35
N PRO A 82 -17.72 2.80 -0.08
CA PRO A 82 -16.47 3.16 0.58
C PRO A 82 -16.72 3.86 1.91
N ALA A 83 -15.83 3.62 2.87
CA ALA A 83 -15.80 4.36 4.14
C ALA A 83 -15.34 5.82 3.92
N PRO A 84 -15.75 6.77 4.77
CA PRO A 84 -15.29 8.16 4.69
C PRO A 84 -13.83 8.34 5.15
N ALA A 85 -13.26 7.33 5.84
CA ALA A 85 -11.89 7.38 6.32
C ALA A 85 -10.90 7.17 5.17
N THR A 86 -9.83 7.96 5.16
CA THR A 86 -8.72 7.82 4.23
C THR A 86 -7.53 7.14 4.90
N SER A 87 -6.84 6.32 4.12
CA SER A 87 -5.55 5.74 4.50
C SER A 87 -4.64 5.87 3.30
N ILE A 88 -3.56 6.61 3.48
CA ILE A 88 -2.57 6.88 2.45
C ILE A 88 -1.27 6.22 2.85
N THR A 89 -0.53 5.72 1.86
CA THR A 89 0.83 5.24 2.08
C THR A 89 1.70 6.39 2.55
N ALA A 90 2.44 6.18 3.62
CA ALA A 90 3.40 7.13 4.15
C ALA A 90 4.81 6.55 4.08
N TRP A 91 5.79 7.42 4.32
CA TRP A 91 7.20 7.05 4.35
C TRP A 91 7.78 7.44 5.70
N ALA A 92 8.48 6.51 6.32
CA ALA A 92 9.08 6.68 7.64
C ALA A 92 10.60 6.58 7.57
N VAL A 93 11.26 7.37 8.40
CA VAL A 93 12.69 7.28 8.71
C VAL A 93 12.86 7.23 10.22
N ARG A 94 14.03 6.83 10.73
CA ARG A 94 14.33 6.96 12.16
C ARG A 94 14.43 8.44 12.53
N ALA A 95 14.06 8.79 13.77
CA ALA A 95 14.15 10.17 14.27
C ALA A 95 15.55 10.76 14.12
N GLU A 96 16.59 9.99 14.49
CA GLU A 96 18.00 10.36 14.31
C GLU A 96 18.38 10.64 12.84
N THR A 97 17.77 9.94 11.88
CA THR A 97 18.01 10.15 10.44
C THR A 97 17.32 11.42 9.96
N ALA A 98 16.09 11.66 10.43
CA ALA A 98 15.39 12.91 10.17
C ALA A 98 16.13 14.11 10.74
N GLU A 99 16.65 14.03 11.97
CA GLU A 99 17.43 15.10 12.59
C GLU A 99 18.75 15.34 11.86
N LYS A 100 19.52 14.27 11.59
CA LYS A 100 20.82 14.35 10.91
C LYS A 100 20.76 15.02 9.54
N TYR A 101 19.69 14.74 8.77
CA TYR A 101 19.53 15.24 7.41
C TYR A 101 18.46 16.33 7.29
N HIS A 102 17.92 16.82 8.42
CA HIS A 102 16.87 17.83 8.49
C HIS A 102 15.61 17.49 7.66
N LEU A 103 15.17 16.23 7.68
CA LEU A 103 14.08 15.73 6.86
C LEU A 103 12.71 16.03 7.49
N ARG A 104 11.83 16.69 6.73
CA ARG A 104 10.42 16.91 7.10
C ARG A 104 9.45 16.49 6.00
N THR A 105 9.89 16.50 4.75
CA THR A 105 9.12 16.18 3.56
C THR A 105 9.85 15.15 2.70
N LEU A 106 9.14 14.53 1.75
CA LEU A 106 9.78 13.64 0.77
C LEU A 106 10.82 14.35 -0.09
N SER A 107 10.61 15.63 -0.40
CA SER A 107 11.56 16.41 -1.21
C SER A 107 12.90 16.60 -0.51
N ASP A 108 12.91 16.63 0.84
CA ASP A 108 14.14 16.79 1.63
C ASP A 108 15.07 15.56 1.50
N LEU A 109 14.54 14.40 1.07
CA LEU A 109 15.35 13.21 0.82
C LEU A 109 16.20 13.35 -0.44
N LYS A 110 15.86 14.23 -1.39
CA LYS A 110 16.53 14.31 -2.70
C LYS A 110 18.06 14.39 -2.64
N PRO A 111 18.69 15.27 -1.84
CA PRO A 111 20.16 15.35 -1.77
C PRO A 111 20.82 14.12 -1.14
N VAL A 112 20.08 13.34 -0.33
CA VAL A 112 20.65 12.26 0.49
C VAL A 112 20.20 10.87 0.05
N ALA A 113 19.13 10.75 -0.73
CA ALA A 113 18.58 9.48 -1.20
C ALA A 113 19.63 8.54 -1.82
N PRO A 114 20.62 9.02 -2.62
CA PRO A 114 21.67 8.16 -3.17
C PRO A 114 22.58 7.48 -2.12
N GLN A 115 22.49 7.91 -0.85
CA GLN A 115 23.21 7.33 0.29
C GLN A 115 22.33 6.37 1.11
N LEU A 116 21.00 6.47 0.96
CA LEU A 116 20.02 5.78 1.80
C LEU A 116 19.51 4.49 1.16
N VAL A 117 19.23 3.50 1.99
CA VAL A 117 18.57 2.26 1.58
C VAL A 117 17.07 2.36 1.86
N ILE A 118 16.24 2.13 0.85
CA ILE A 118 14.78 2.12 1.00
C ILE A 118 14.24 0.70 1.13
N GLY A 119 13.24 0.50 1.97
CA GLY A 119 12.59 -0.78 2.21
C GLY A 119 11.09 -0.74 1.99
N GLY A 120 10.56 -1.81 1.40
CA GLY A 120 9.12 -1.99 1.22
C GLY A 120 8.78 -3.29 0.51
N PRO A 121 7.49 -3.52 0.18
CA PRO A 121 7.05 -4.75 -0.44
C PRO A 121 7.64 -4.94 -1.85
N PRO A 122 7.71 -6.18 -2.38
CA PRO A 122 8.38 -6.46 -3.65
C PRO A 122 7.94 -5.55 -4.81
N GLU A 123 6.65 -5.22 -4.86
CA GLU A 123 6.06 -4.34 -5.86
C GLU A 123 6.56 -2.88 -5.82
N LEU A 124 7.23 -2.45 -4.74
CA LEU A 124 7.76 -1.09 -4.56
C LEU A 124 8.64 -0.68 -5.74
N ALA A 125 9.42 -1.63 -6.28
CA ALA A 125 10.34 -1.37 -7.37
C ALA A 125 9.64 -1.04 -8.70
N VAL A 126 8.41 -1.50 -8.89
CA VAL A 126 7.75 -1.52 -10.21
C VAL A 126 6.42 -0.75 -10.27
N ARG A 127 5.70 -0.61 -9.16
CA ARG A 127 4.40 0.07 -9.16
C ARG A 127 4.54 1.57 -9.37
N ALA A 128 3.55 2.18 -10.02
CA ALA A 128 3.53 3.62 -10.29
C ALA A 128 3.56 4.47 -9.01
N LEU A 129 2.95 4.01 -7.92
CA LEU A 129 3.04 4.64 -6.59
C LEU A 129 4.31 4.26 -5.79
N GLY A 130 5.21 3.45 -6.36
CA GLY A 130 6.49 3.06 -5.77
C GLY A 130 7.66 3.93 -6.27
N LEU A 131 8.84 3.31 -6.46
CA LEU A 131 10.05 4.02 -6.93
C LEU A 131 9.87 4.78 -8.24
N PRO A 132 9.16 4.27 -9.27
CA PRO A 132 8.88 5.05 -10.48
C PRO A 132 8.18 6.38 -10.18
N GLY A 133 7.21 6.38 -9.26
CA GLY A 133 6.51 7.58 -8.82
C GLY A 133 7.40 8.53 -8.03
N LEU A 134 8.18 8.00 -7.09
CA LEU A 134 9.14 8.79 -6.29
C LEU A 134 10.19 9.46 -7.18
N LYS A 135 10.70 8.77 -8.18
CA LYS A 135 11.62 9.33 -9.17
C LYS A 135 10.96 10.39 -10.02
N ARG A 136 9.77 10.12 -10.57
CA ARG A 136 9.06 11.06 -11.46
C ARG A 136 8.65 12.35 -10.76
N VAL A 137 8.13 12.27 -9.54
CA VAL A 137 7.54 13.41 -8.83
C VAL A 137 8.57 14.16 -7.99
N TYR A 138 9.47 13.43 -7.31
CA TYR A 138 10.40 14.02 -6.35
C TYR A 138 11.87 13.95 -6.80
N GLY A 139 12.17 13.23 -7.88
CA GLY A 139 13.55 13.02 -8.33
C GLY A 139 14.37 12.17 -7.37
N LEU A 140 13.74 11.27 -6.61
CA LEU A 140 14.42 10.42 -5.64
C LEU A 140 15.00 9.17 -6.33
N GLU A 141 16.29 8.94 -6.09
CA GLU A 141 16.99 7.73 -6.47
C GLU A 141 17.76 7.22 -5.25
N PHE A 142 17.46 6.01 -4.82
CA PHE A 142 18.02 5.42 -3.60
C PHE A 142 19.25 4.58 -3.91
N LYS A 143 20.16 4.48 -2.92
CA LYS A 143 21.37 3.64 -3.01
C LYS A 143 21.04 2.19 -3.35
N ALA A 144 20.05 1.66 -2.64
CA ALA A 144 19.58 0.28 -2.77
C ALA A 144 18.14 0.17 -2.28
N VAL A 145 17.47 -0.89 -2.74
CA VAL A 145 16.09 -1.22 -2.39
C VAL A 145 16.08 -2.58 -1.74
N LYS A 146 15.36 -2.71 -0.62
CA LYS A 146 15.20 -3.97 0.10
C LYS A 146 13.75 -4.41 0.10
N SER A 147 13.52 -5.61 -0.42
CA SER A 147 12.21 -6.26 -0.38
C SER A 147 11.89 -6.74 1.04
N LEU A 148 10.78 -6.27 1.60
CA LEU A 148 10.29 -6.49 2.97
C LEU A 148 8.75 -6.59 2.95
N ASP A 149 8.08 -6.57 4.10
CA ASP A 149 6.62 -6.48 4.20
C ASP A 149 6.15 -5.01 4.26
N MET A 150 4.89 -4.72 3.90
CA MET A 150 4.34 -3.36 3.94
C MET A 150 4.17 -2.88 5.40
N GLY A 151 5.08 -2.04 5.91
CA GLY A 151 5.01 -1.43 7.25
C GLY A 151 5.00 -2.40 8.45
N GLY A 152 5.14 -3.71 8.19
CA GLY A 152 4.99 -4.77 9.18
C GLY A 152 6.30 -5.11 9.92
N PRO A 153 6.35 -6.27 10.60
CA PRO A 153 7.47 -6.65 11.45
C PRO A 153 8.85 -6.63 10.77
N LEU A 154 8.97 -7.08 9.51
CA LEU A 154 10.29 -7.12 8.85
C LEU A 154 10.77 -5.72 8.50
N THR A 155 9.88 -4.85 8.02
CA THR A 155 10.15 -3.44 7.75
C THR A 155 10.53 -2.69 9.02
N ARG A 156 9.80 -2.87 10.12
CA ARG A 156 10.13 -2.26 11.41
C ARG A 156 11.47 -2.73 11.96
N LEU A 157 11.74 -4.03 11.89
CA LEU A 157 13.03 -4.59 12.32
C LEU A 157 14.18 -4.05 11.46
N ALA A 158 14.01 -4.00 10.15
CA ALA A 158 15.02 -3.49 9.24
C ALA A 158 15.30 -1.99 9.48
N LEU A 159 14.25 -1.20 9.70
CA LEU A 159 14.38 0.24 9.99
C LEU A 159 15.08 0.46 11.32
N ASN A 160 14.67 -0.24 12.38
CA ASN A 160 15.26 -0.10 13.72
C ASN A 160 16.70 -0.60 13.80
N SER A 161 17.08 -1.60 12.97
CA SER A 161 18.45 -2.14 12.95
C SER A 161 19.39 -1.42 11.97
N GLY A 162 18.94 -0.35 11.31
CA GLY A 162 19.76 0.37 10.33
C GLY A 162 20.01 -0.39 9.02
N LYS A 163 19.29 -1.49 8.78
CA LYS A 163 19.39 -2.25 7.50
C LYS A 163 18.69 -1.53 6.35
N ILE A 164 17.73 -0.64 6.67
CA ILE A 164 17.14 0.34 5.78
C ILE A 164 17.09 1.68 6.52
N ASP A 165 17.00 2.77 5.76
CA ASP A 165 16.92 4.15 6.28
C ASP A 165 15.54 4.77 6.02
N VAL A 166 14.88 4.35 4.95
CA VAL A 166 13.54 4.80 4.56
C VAL A 166 12.63 3.59 4.42
N ALA A 167 11.44 3.63 4.99
CA ALA A 167 10.45 2.56 4.95
C ALA A 167 9.11 3.08 4.41
N THR A 168 8.46 2.30 3.54
CA THR A 168 7.02 2.48 3.29
C THR A 168 6.22 1.95 4.47
N VAL A 169 5.21 2.72 4.91
CA VAL A 169 4.34 2.40 6.06
C VAL A 169 2.88 2.72 5.79
#